data_AF-F4QA86-F1
#
_entry.id   AF-F4QA86-F1
#
_cell.length_a   1.000
_cell.length_b   1.000
_cell.length_c   1.000
_cell.angle_alpha   90.00
_cell.angle_beta   90.00
_cell.angle_gamma   90.00
#
_symmetry.space_group_name_H-M   'P 1'
#
loop_
_entity.id
_entity.type
_entity.pdbx_description
1 polymer ?
#
loop_
_entity_poly.entity_id
_entity_poly.type
_entity_poly.pdbx_seq_one_letter_code
_entity_poly.pdbx_strand_id
1 'polypeptide(L)'
;MSAPTHNQKNLPAKDVKKLIVILEHATLETVKVRDSYQLLNCDDHVEFLKKYKREASEARPDILHQCLLALFDSPLNKAGHLQVFIRTTKNVLIEINPQTRIPRTFHRFAGLMVQLLNKLSIRATNGPEKLFKVIKNPITDHLPPGCKIFLTSFSASKCVDLFDWCPQVFGYDPLPVKPVTNEAKEDNKPTAEEVRSAAESYIEGAEYEEPALEEGKKRKKSQHIINVEELKKQKKTTNDQLNGLQTVAIVIGALSTGSVNIDYNHDEIAFSNYPLSAAGACFKLTTVFEKQWGIL
;
A
#
# COMPACT_ATOMS: atom_id res chain seq x y z
N MET A 1 -11.40 41.98 -26.99
CA MET A 1 -11.83 40.66 -26.48
C MET A 1 -10.59 39.93 -25.98
N SER A 2 -10.34 39.97 -24.68
CA SER A 2 -9.15 39.38 -24.05
C SER A 2 -9.61 38.56 -22.86
N ALA A 3 -9.58 37.24 -23.00
CA ALA A 3 -9.89 36.30 -21.95
C ALA A 3 -8.73 36.23 -20.94
N PRO A 4 -8.99 36.21 -19.62
CA PRO A 4 -7.95 35.94 -18.64
C PRO A 4 -7.71 34.42 -18.60
N THR A 5 -6.52 34.01 -19.02
CA THR A 5 -5.96 32.68 -18.79
C THR A 5 -5.81 32.45 -17.29
N HIS A 6 -6.56 31.49 -16.77
CA HIS A 6 -6.47 31.12 -15.35
C HIS A 6 -5.19 30.30 -15.14
N ASN A 7 -4.13 31.02 -14.79
CA ASN A 7 -2.83 30.47 -14.37
C ASN A 7 -3.03 29.74 -13.04
N GLN A 8 -3.17 28.41 -13.08
CA GLN A 8 -3.09 27.60 -11.87
C GLN A 8 -1.65 27.72 -11.34
N LYS A 9 -1.51 28.47 -10.25
CA LYS A 9 -0.26 28.61 -9.50
C LYS A 9 0.25 27.22 -9.13
N ASN A 10 1.42 26.86 -9.66
CA ASN A 10 2.29 25.84 -9.07
C ASN A 10 2.55 26.25 -7.61
N LEU A 11 1.85 25.64 -6.67
CA LEU A 11 2.34 25.58 -5.30
C LEU A 11 3.61 24.71 -5.35
N PRO A 12 4.70 25.09 -4.65
CA PRO A 12 5.86 24.21 -4.54
C PRO A 12 5.36 22.89 -3.97
N ALA A 13 5.63 21.78 -4.67
CA ALA A 13 5.29 20.46 -4.21
C ALA A 13 5.85 20.33 -2.80
N LYS A 14 4.96 20.30 -1.80
CA LYS A 14 5.35 20.04 -0.43
C LYS A 14 6.16 18.75 -0.48
N ASP A 15 7.33 18.77 0.13
CA ASP A 15 8.27 17.65 0.21
C ASP A 15 7.61 16.44 0.90
N VAL A 16 6.81 15.69 0.13
CA VAL A 16 5.95 14.60 0.62
C VAL A 16 6.69 13.31 0.37
N LYS A 17 7.05 12.65 1.48
CA LYS A 17 7.60 11.29 1.47
C LYS A 17 6.55 10.35 0.92
N LYS A 18 6.90 9.54 -0.09
CA LYS A 18 5.95 8.62 -0.70
C LYS A 18 6.65 7.36 -1.19
N LEU A 19 6.04 6.22 -0.90
CA LEU A 19 6.40 4.95 -1.49
C LEU A 19 5.49 4.75 -2.69
N ILE A 20 6.08 4.59 -3.87
CA ILE A 20 5.34 4.22 -5.07
C ILE A 20 5.54 2.73 -5.28
N VAL A 21 4.46 1.97 -5.35
CA VAL A 21 4.50 0.55 -5.70
C VAL A 21 3.90 0.34 -7.08
N ILE A 22 4.66 -0.27 -7.98
CA ILE A 22 4.23 -0.60 -9.33
C ILE A 22 4.07 -2.12 -9.40
N LEU A 23 2.82 -2.58 -9.51
CA LEU A 23 2.47 -3.98 -9.71
C LEU A 23 2.51 -4.30 -11.20
N GLU A 24 3.59 -4.92 -11.64
CA GLU A 24 3.94 -5.14 -13.04
C GLU A 24 3.51 -6.54 -13.49
N HIS A 25 3.19 -6.71 -14.78
CA HIS A 25 2.67 -7.97 -15.36
C HIS A 25 1.39 -8.51 -14.68
N ALA A 26 0.52 -7.63 -14.19
CA ALA A 26 -0.75 -8.07 -13.61
C ALA A 26 -1.66 -8.74 -14.65
N THR A 27 -2.21 -9.90 -14.31
CA THR A 27 -3.07 -10.69 -15.20
C THR A 27 -4.51 -10.20 -15.13
N LEU A 28 -4.81 -9.10 -15.83
CA LEU A 28 -6.17 -8.54 -15.94
C LEU A 28 -6.66 -8.62 -17.38
N GLU A 29 -7.55 -9.57 -17.64
CA GLU A 29 -8.18 -9.78 -18.94
C GLU A 29 -9.65 -10.11 -18.78
N THR A 30 -10.51 -9.49 -19.59
CA THR A 30 -11.94 -9.83 -19.64
C THR A 30 -12.20 -10.88 -20.71
N VAL A 31 -13.00 -11.89 -20.37
CA VAL A 31 -13.53 -12.88 -21.30
C VAL A 31 -15.06 -12.82 -21.32
N LYS A 32 -15.64 -13.07 -22.50
CA LYS A 32 -17.10 -13.16 -22.65
C LYS A 32 -17.52 -14.61 -22.40
N VAL A 33 -18.30 -14.83 -21.34
CA VAL A 33 -18.87 -16.12 -20.99
C VAL A 33 -20.38 -16.01 -21.11
N ARG A 34 -20.96 -16.70 -22.11
CA ARG A 34 -22.37 -16.56 -22.48
C ARG A 34 -22.68 -15.08 -22.79
N ASP A 35 -23.53 -14.44 -21.99
CA ASP A 35 -23.95 -13.04 -22.16
C ASP A 35 -23.29 -12.07 -21.18
N SER A 36 -22.38 -12.52 -20.31
CA SER A 36 -21.69 -11.65 -19.36
C SER A 36 -20.17 -11.61 -19.60
N TYR A 37 -19.57 -10.46 -19.29
CA TYR A 37 -18.12 -10.31 -19.23
C TYR A 37 -17.65 -10.69 -17.83
N GLN A 38 -16.64 -11.55 -17.78
CA GLN A 38 -16.02 -12.03 -16.54
C GLN A 38 -14.51 -11.80 -16.62
N LEU A 39 -13.86 -11.69 -15.46
CA LEU A 39 -12.41 -11.60 -15.41
C LEU A 39 -11.84 -13.01 -15.59
N LEU A 40 -10.89 -13.17 -16.52
CA LEU A 40 -10.24 -14.45 -16.79
C LEU A 40 -9.55 -14.97 -15.53
N ASN A 41 -9.88 -16.20 -15.16
CA ASN A 41 -9.42 -16.87 -13.94
C ASN A 41 -9.15 -18.34 -14.26
N CYS A 42 -8.09 -18.93 -13.69
CA CYS A 42 -7.72 -20.32 -13.89
C CYS A 42 -8.78 -21.30 -13.37
N ASP A 43 -9.48 -20.96 -12.30
CA ASP A 43 -10.45 -21.87 -11.67
C ASP A 43 -11.79 -21.90 -12.42
N ASP A 44 -12.31 -20.71 -12.77
CA ASP A 44 -13.64 -20.58 -13.39
C ASP A 44 -13.62 -20.85 -14.91
N HIS A 45 -12.46 -20.70 -15.57
CA HIS A 45 -12.34 -20.67 -17.04
C HIS A 45 -11.41 -21.74 -17.61
N VAL A 46 -11.31 -22.91 -16.96
CA VAL A 46 -10.44 -24.03 -17.38
C VAL A 46 -10.67 -24.43 -18.84
N GLU A 47 -11.92 -24.56 -19.27
CA GLU A 47 -12.27 -24.96 -20.64
C GLU A 47 -11.84 -23.92 -21.67
N PHE A 48 -11.99 -22.63 -21.34
CA PHE A 48 -11.54 -21.54 -22.19
C PHE A 48 -10.02 -21.58 -22.38
N LEU A 49 -9.27 -21.76 -21.30
CA LEU A 49 -7.81 -21.86 -21.35
C LEU A 49 -7.36 -23.04 -22.21
N LYS A 50 -7.97 -24.22 -22.03
CA LYS A 50 -7.69 -25.40 -22.88
C LYS A 50 -8.00 -25.15 -24.35
N LYS A 51 -9.14 -24.52 -24.66
CA LYS A 51 -9.55 -24.21 -26.04
C LYS A 51 -8.54 -23.33 -26.75
N TYR A 52 -7.98 -22.34 -26.05
CA TYR A 52 -7.01 -21.40 -26.61
C TYR A 52 -5.55 -21.79 -26.34
N LYS A 53 -5.29 -23.01 -25.84
CA LYS A 53 -3.95 -23.52 -25.51
C LYS A 53 -3.15 -22.57 -24.62
N ARG A 54 -3.82 -22.00 -23.61
CA ARG A 54 -3.23 -21.11 -22.62
C ARG A 54 -3.00 -21.84 -21.31
N GLU A 55 -1.93 -21.47 -20.63
CA GLU A 55 -1.57 -22.04 -19.33
C GLU A 55 -2.39 -21.41 -18.19
N ALA A 56 -2.63 -22.20 -17.14
CA ALA A 56 -3.36 -21.72 -15.96
C ALA A 56 -2.61 -20.58 -15.22
N SER A 57 -1.28 -20.55 -15.32
CA SER A 57 -0.43 -19.52 -14.70
C SER A 57 -0.66 -18.12 -15.28
N GLU A 58 -1.21 -18.00 -16.49
CA GLU A 58 -1.52 -16.72 -17.14
C GLU A 58 -2.83 -16.08 -16.68
N ALA A 59 -3.66 -16.82 -15.93
CA ALA A 59 -5.00 -16.42 -15.53
C ALA A 59 -5.11 -16.36 -13.99
N ARG A 60 -4.21 -15.60 -13.36
CA ARG A 60 -4.07 -15.50 -11.89
C ARG A 60 -4.30 -14.08 -11.34
N PRO A 61 -5.49 -13.48 -11.59
CA PRO A 61 -5.83 -12.15 -11.07
C PRO A 61 -5.91 -12.09 -9.53
N ASP A 62 -6.00 -13.24 -8.86
CA ASP A 62 -5.99 -13.37 -7.40
C ASP A 62 -4.67 -12.88 -6.78
N ILE A 63 -3.54 -13.01 -7.50
CA ILE A 63 -2.24 -12.52 -7.04
C ILE A 63 -2.26 -11.00 -6.89
N LEU A 64 -2.76 -10.30 -7.92
CA LEU A 64 -2.95 -8.85 -7.86
C LEU A 64 -3.92 -8.48 -6.72
N HIS A 65 -5.04 -9.20 -6.59
CA HIS A 65 -6.02 -8.96 -5.54
C HIS A 65 -5.38 -9.00 -4.15
N GLN A 66 -4.60 -10.04 -3.84
CA GLN A 66 -3.89 -10.18 -2.56
C GLN A 66 -2.84 -9.08 -2.34
N CYS A 67 -2.10 -8.69 -3.38
CA CYS A 67 -1.15 -7.57 -3.30
C CYS A 67 -1.85 -6.27 -2.93
N LEU A 68 -2.97 -5.96 -3.58
CA LEU A 68 -3.75 -4.76 -3.31
C LEU A 68 -4.32 -4.76 -1.88
N LEU A 69 -4.79 -5.91 -1.38
CA LEU A 69 -5.21 -6.03 0.01
C LEU A 69 -4.05 -5.73 0.98
N ALA A 70 -2.87 -6.31 0.75
CA ALA A 70 -1.70 -6.08 1.59
C ALA A 70 -1.25 -4.61 1.59
N LEU A 71 -1.22 -3.98 0.41
CA LEU A 71 -0.81 -2.59 0.23
C LEU A 71 -1.81 -1.61 0.86
N PHE A 72 -3.11 -1.76 0.59
CA PHE A 72 -4.11 -0.78 1.04
C PHE A 72 -4.46 -0.90 2.53
N ASP A 73 -4.18 -2.04 3.16
CA ASP A 73 -4.35 -2.23 4.60
C ASP A 73 -3.22 -1.68 5.45
N SER A 74 -2.07 -1.45 4.82
CA SER A 74 -0.87 -0.97 5.50
C SER A 74 -1.14 0.37 6.22
N PRO A 75 -0.64 0.54 7.46
CA PRO A 75 -0.54 1.86 8.09
C PRO A 75 0.06 2.92 7.17
N LEU A 76 1.02 2.53 6.32
CA LEU A 76 1.62 3.40 5.31
C LEU A 76 0.59 4.05 4.36
N ASN A 77 -0.37 3.27 3.87
CA ASN A 77 -1.44 3.78 3.02
C ASN A 77 -2.39 4.69 3.79
N LYS A 78 -2.76 4.31 5.02
CA LYS A 78 -3.64 5.10 5.90
C LYS A 78 -3.03 6.45 6.25
N ALA A 79 -1.70 6.51 6.36
CA ALA A 79 -0.95 7.74 6.58
C ALA A 79 -0.78 8.61 5.31
N GLY A 80 -1.24 8.15 4.14
CA GLY A 80 -1.17 8.91 2.89
C GLY A 80 0.20 8.89 2.19
N HIS A 81 1.08 7.96 2.59
CA HIS A 81 2.45 7.85 2.10
C HIS A 81 2.63 6.73 1.06
N LEU A 82 1.55 6.12 0.57
CA LEU A 82 1.57 5.08 -0.46
C LEU A 82 0.86 5.56 -1.73
N GLN A 83 1.43 5.23 -2.89
CA GLN A 83 0.77 5.32 -4.19
C GLN A 83 0.97 4.01 -4.94
N VAL A 84 -0.10 3.49 -5.53
CA VAL A 84 -0.06 2.21 -6.24
C VAL A 84 -0.43 2.39 -7.70
N PHE A 85 0.38 1.80 -8.57
CA PHE A 85 0.11 1.64 -9.99
C PHE A 85 0.06 0.16 -10.34
N ILE A 86 -0.76 -0.19 -11.33
CA ILE A 86 -0.82 -1.53 -11.90
C ILE A 86 -0.53 -1.42 -13.38
N ARG A 87 0.42 -2.21 -13.88
CA ARG A 87 0.63 -2.42 -15.31
C ARG A 87 0.29 -3.86 -15.65
N THR A 88 -0.70 -4.03 -16.52
CA THR A 88 -1.18 -5.35 -16.90
C THR A 88 -0.28 -5.99 -17.96
N THR A 89 -0.38 -7.32 -18.13
CA THR A 89 0.28 -8.04 -19.23
C THR A 89 -0.11 -7.54 -20.62
N LYS A 90 -1.29 -6.89 -20.76
CA LYS A 90 -1.76 -6.22 -21.98
C LYS A 90 -1.36 -4.75 -22.06
N ASN A 91 -0.36 -4.33 -21.28
CA ASN A 91 0.19 -2.98 -21.26
C ASN A 91 -0.85 -1.89 -20.90
N VAL A 92 -1.87 -2.22 -20.09
CA VAL A 92 -2.81 -1.23 -19.56
C VAL A 92 -2.26 -0.71 -18.24
N LEU A 93 -2.08 0.61 -18.14
CA LEU A 93 -1.60 1.26 -16.92
C LEU A 93 -2.77 1.82 -16.12
N ILE A 94 -2.84 1.47 -14.85
CA ILE A 94 -3.93 1.83 -13.94
C ILE A 94 -3.32 2.54 -12.72
N GLU A 95 -3.85 3.71 -12.42
CA GLU A 95 -3.61 4.46 -11.20
C GLU A 95 -4.74 4.15 -10.20
N ILE A 96 -4.37 3.90 -8.94
CA ILE A 96 -5.33 3.67 -7.85
C ILE A 96 -5.21 4.81 -6.84
N ASN A 97 -6.35 5.40 -6.48
CA ASN A 97 -6.43 6.41 -5.44
C ASN A 97 -6.21 5.75 -4.06
N PRO A 98 -5.35 6.28 -3.17
CA PRO A 98 -5.11 5.75 -1.82
C PRO A 98 -6.36 5.55 -0.95
N GLN A 99 -7.42 6.32 -1.17
CA GLN A 99 -8.70 6.22 -0.45
C GLN A 99 -9.57 5.04 -0.90
N THR A 100 -9.14 4.31 -1.92
CA THR A 100 -9.90 3.19 -2.48
C THR A 100 -9.98 2.03 -1.48
N ARG A 101 -11.20 1.60 -1.16
CA ARG A 101 -11.42 0.37 -0.41
C ARG A 101 -11.48 -0.83 -1.35
N ILE A 102 -10.41 -1.63 -1.35
CA ILE A 102 -10.34 -2.85 -2.17
C ILE A 102 -11.36 -3.89 -1.66
N PRO A 103 -12.21 -4.48 -2.54
CA PRO A 103 -13.13 -5.54 -2.13
C PRO A 103 -12.40 -6.75 -1.54
N ARG A 104 -12.83 -7.26 -0.38
CA ARG A 104 -12.19 -8.40 0.30
C ARG A 104 -12.41 -9.74 -0.36
N THR A 105 -13.56 -9.91 -1.02
CA THR A 105 -13.87 -11.16 -1.72
C THR A 105 -13.46 -11.05 -3.17
N PHE A 106 -12.82 -12.11 -3.69
CA PHE A 106 -12.30 -12.12 -5.05
C PHE A 106 -13.39 -11.86 -6.10
N HIS A 107 -14.58 -12.46 -5.97
CA HIS A 107 -15.67 -12.26 -6.93
C HIS A 107 -16.10 -10.79 -7.08
N ARG A 108 -16.12 -10.02 -5.98
CA ARG A 108 -16.42 -8.57 -6.02
C ARG A 108 -15.29 -7.78 -6.66
N PHE A 109 -14.05 -8.15 -6.36
CA PHE A 109 -12.87 -7.57 -7.01
C PHE A 109 -12.88 -7.84 -8.53
N ALA A 110 -13.19 -9.06 -8.96
CA ALA A 110 -13.27 -9.44 -10.36
C ALA A 110 -14.32 -8.60 -11.12
N GLY A 111 -15.53 -8.46 -10.57
CA GLY A 111 -16.56 -7.59 -11.16
C GLY A 111 -16.12 -6.13 -11.26
N LEU A 112 -15.41 -5.62 -10.24
CA LEU A 112 -14.84 -4.27 -10.25
C LEU A 112 -13.80 -4.11 -11.36
N MET A 113 -12.89 -5.07 -11.55
CA MET A 113 -11.87 -5.01 -12.60
C MET A 113 -12.47 -5.11 -14.01
N VAL A 114 -13.51 -5.92 -14.20
CA VAL A 114 -14.28 -5.95 -15.46
C VAL A 114 -14.89 -4.57 -15.75
N GLN A 115 -15.50 -3.93 -14.74
CA GLN A 115 -16.04 -2.59 -14.88
C GLN A 115 -14.93 -1.56 -15.20
N LEU A 116 -13.76 -1.66 -14.55
CA LEU A 116 -12.62 -0.78 -14.80
C LEU A 116 -12.14 -0.88 -16.25
N LEU A 117 -11.94 -2.10 -16.75
CA LEU A 117 -11.44 -2.32 -18.11
C LEU A 117 -12.45 -1.85 -19.17
N ASN A 118 -13.74 -1.97 -18.90
CA ASN A 118 -14.78 -1.51 -19.82
C ASN A 118 -15.01 0.01 -19.79
N LYS A 119 -14.98 0.64 -18.61
CA LYS A 119 -15.28 2.08 -18.43
C LYS A 119 -14.05 2.97 -18.34
N LEU A 120 -12.85 2.39 -18.29
CA LEU A 120 -11.54 3.04 -18.12
C LEU A 120 -11.38 3.84 -16.81
N SER A 121 -12.41 3.93 -15.99
CA SER A 121 -12.36 4.54 -14.66
C SER A 121 -13.51 4.07 -13.78
N ILE A 122 -13.29 4.10 -12.47
CA ILE A 122 -14.31 3.86 -11.45
C ILE A 122 -14.34 5.06 -10.53
N ARG A 123 -15.54 5.56 -10.24
CA ARG A 123 -15.76 6.69 -9.33
C ARG A 123 -16.30 6.22 -7.99
N ALA A 124 -16.08 7.03 -6.96
CA ALA A 124 -16.74 6.84 -5.68
C ALA A 124 -18.27 6.93 -5.84
N THR A 125 -19.02 6.20 -5.02
CA THR A 125 -20.49 6.30 -5.00
C THR A 125 -20.94 7.67 -4.49
N ASN A 126 -20.16 8.24 -3.56
CA ASN A 126 -20.53 9.43 -2.80
C ASN A 126 -19.80 10.69 -3.30
N GLY A 127 -19.15 10.65 -4.47
CA GLY A 127 -18.37 11.79 -4.95
C GLY A 127 -17.87 11.65 -6.39
N PRO A 128 -17.40 12.76 -6.99
CA PRO A 128 -16.91 12.77 -8.37
C PRO A 128 -15.52 12.13 -8.52
N GLU A 129 -14.85 11.85 -7.40
CA GLU A 129 -13.48 11.34 -7.34
C GLU A 129 -13.35 9.99 -8.04
N LYS A 130 -12.28 9.84 -8.82
CA LYS A 130 -11.93 8.59 -9.49
C LYS A 130 -11.07 7.77 -8.54
N LEU A 131 -11.56 6.58 -8.20
CA LEU A 131 -10.87 5.61 -7.34
C LEU A 131 -9.89 4.77 -8.16
N PHE A 132 -10.32 4.30 -9.32
CA PHE A 132 -9.46 3.67 -10.31
C PHE A 132 -9.49 4.47 -11.60
N LYS A 133 -8.35 4.59 -12.26
CA LYS A 133 -8.22 5.32 -13.50
C LYS A 133 -7.19 4.65 -14.40
N VAL A 134 -7.61 4.29 -15.61
CA VAL A 134 -6.67 3.91 -16.66
C VAL A 134 -5.97 5.19 -17.13
N ILE A 135 -4.65 5.16 -17.13
CA ILE A 135 -3.77 6.27 -17.52
C ILE A 135 -2.91 5.86 -18.71
N LYS A 136 -2.29 6.85 -19.36
CA LYS A 136 -1.44 6.61 -20.53
C LYS A 136 -0.06 6.11 -20.09
N ASN A 137 0.50 5.19 -20.85
CA ASN A 137 1.92 4.84 -20.74
C ASN A 137 2.82 5.96 -21.31
N PRO A 138 4.10 6.02 -20.92
CA PRO A 138 4.81 5.16 -19.97
C PRO A 138 4.57 5.53 -18.49
N ILE A 139 4.88 4.61 -17.56
CA ILE A 139 4.77 4.87 -16.11
C ILE A 139 5.71 5.99 -15.65
N THR A 140 6.86 6.17 -16.31
CA THR A 140 7.86 7.19 -15.99
C THR A 140 7.31 8.61 -16.00
N ASP A 141 6.28 8.89 -16.82
CA ASP A 141 5.65 10.20 -16.93
C ASP A 141 4.82 10.57 -15.69
N HIS A 142 4.47 9.59 -14.87
CA HIS A 142 3.63 9.75 -13.67
C HIS A 142 4.44 9.67 -12.37
N LEU A 143 5.76 9.43 -12.47
CA LEU A 143 6.66 9.42 -11.32
C LEU A 143 7.20 10.83 -11.06
N PRO A 144 7.43 11.21 -9.79
CA PRO A 144 8.02 12.51 -9.48
C PRO A 144 9.48 12.59 -9.99
N PRO A 145 9.97 13.80 -10.28
CA PRO A 145 11.34 13.99 -10.75
C PRO A 145 12.36 13.49 -9.73
N GLY A 146 13.40 12.81 -10.20
CA GLY A 146 14.45 12.25 -9.35
C GLY A 146 14.07 10.98 -8.59
N CYS A 147 12.89 10.40 -8.87
CA CYS A 147 12.48 9.13 -8.27
C CYS A 147 13.35 7.97 -8.79
N LYS A 148 14.05 7.29 -7.88
CA LYS A 148 14.75 6.03 -8.19
C LYS A 148 13.75 4.88 -8.24
N ILE A 149 13.96 3.99 -9.20
CA ILE A 149 13.11 2.83 -9.43
C ILE A 149 13.90 1.57 -9.14
N PHE A 150 13.38 0.72 -8.27
CA PHE A 150 13.98 -0.57 -7.92
C PHE A 150 13.05 -1.70 -8.34
N LEU A 151 13.54 -2.62 -9.17
CA LEU A 151 12.88 -3.87 -9.48
C LEU A 151 13.20 -4.91 -8.42
N THR A 152 12.15 -5.50 -7.83
CA THR A 152 12.32 -6.61 -6.90
C THR A 152 12.32 -7.93 -7.67
N SER A 153 13.37 -8.72 -7.47
CA SER A 153 13.53 -10.00 -8.15
C SER A 153 14.30 -10.95 -7.25
N PHE A 154 13.85 -12.20 -7.17
CA PHE A 154 14.57 -13.24 -6.41
C PHE A 154 15.95 -13.55 -7.02
N SER A 155 16.08 -13.41 -8.34
CA SER A 155 17.31 -13.70 -9.07
C SER A 155 18.27 -12.50 -9.15
N ALA A 156 17.95 -11.38 -8.51
CA ALA A 156 18.82 -10.22 -8.50
C ALA A 156 20.17 -10.55 -7.86
N SER A 157 21.25 -10.04 -8.46
CA SER A 157 22.62 -10.25 -7.95
C SER A 157 22.85 -9.64 -6.57
N LYS A 158 22.12 -8.56 -6.25
CA LYS A 158 22.23 -7.83 -4.98
C LYS A 158 21.09 -8.21 -4.05
N CYS A 159 21.35 -9.07 -3.08
CA CYS A 159 20.43 -9.33 -1.96
C CYS A 159 20.72 -8.37 -0.79
N VAL A 160 19.70 -7.65 -0.32
CA VAL A 160 19.83 -6.61 0.72
C VAL A 160 18.93 -6.91 1.92
N ASP A 161 19.39 -6.53 3.11
CA ASP A 161 18.47 -6.34 4.25
C ASP A 161 17.75 -4.99 4.06
N LEU A 162 16.43 -5.03 4.01
CA LEU A 162 15.61 -3.82 3.83
C LEU A 162 15.81 -2.81 4.96
N PHE A 163 16.05 -3.24 6.20
CA PHE A 163 16.23 -2.33 7.33
C PHE A 163 17.52 -1.52 7.25
N ASP A 164 18.56 -2.06 6.63
CA ASP A 164 19.82 -1.35 6.38
C ASP A 164 19.78 -0.60 5.03
N TRP A 165 19.13 -1.19 4.03
CA TRP A 165 19.03 -0.64 2.69
C TRP A 165 18.17 0.63 2.63
N CYS A 166 17.03 0.67 3.31
CA CYS A 166 16.17 1.85 3.30
C CYS A 166 16.91 3.12 3.78
N PRO A 167 17.56 3.13 4.96
CA PRO A 167 18.38 4.26 5.40
C PRO A 167 19.47 4.67 4.40
N GLN A 168 20.14 3.70 3.78
CA GLN A 168 21.19 3.97 2.77
C GLN A 168 20.63 4.66 1.52
N VAL A 169 19.45 4.24 1.04
CA VAL A 169 18.79 4.86 -0.13
C VAL A 169 18.34 6.28 0.18
N PHE A 170 17.81 6.49 1.38
CA PHE A 170 17.27 7.77 1.82
C PHE A 170 18.35 8.75 2.32
N GLY A 171 19.50 8.25 2.77
CA GLY A 171 20.58 9.02 3.37
C GLY A 171 20.28 9.51 4.80
N TYR A 172 19.31 8.91 5.49
CA TYR A 172 18.94 9.26 6.86
C TYR A 172 18.39 8.07 7.66
N ASP A 173 18.58 8.10 8.98
CA ASP A 173 18.13 7.06 9.91
C ASP A 173 16.60 7.03 10.10
N PRO A 174 16.01 5.89 10.52
CA PRO A 174 14.59 5.79 10.77
C PRO A 174 14.06 6.93 11.65
N LEU A 175 12.96 7.55 11.22
CA LEU A 175 12.36 8.66 11.93
C LEU A 175 11.72 8.21 13.25
N PRO A 176 11.67 9.09 14.26
CA PRO A 176 10.97 8.77 15.50
C PRO A 176 9.49 8.51 15.23
N VAL A 177 8.94 7.56 15.96
CA VAL A 177 7.53 7.19 15.89
C VAL A 177 6.67 8.42 16.17
N LYS A 178 5.75 8.71 15.25
CA LYS A 178 4.68 9.69 15.45
C LYS A 178 3.42 8.92 15.80
N PRO A 179 3.00 8.89 17.09
CA PRO A 179 1.71 8.29 17.43
C PRO A 179 0.61 9.03 16.68
N VAL A 180 -0.37 8.29 16.15
CA VAL A 180 -1.56 8.87 15.54
C VAL A 180 -2.33 9.59 16.64
N THR A 181 -2.10 10.89 16.80
CA THR A 181 -3.00 11.72 17.59
C THR A 181 -4.26 11.87 16.76
N ASN A 182 -5.36 11.25 17.19
CA ASN A 182 -6.67 11.72 16.79
C ASN A 182 -6.70 13.19 17.26
N GLU A 183 -6.48 14.13 16.35
CA GLU A 183 -6.83 15.51 16.62
C GLU A 183 -8.33 15.49 16.87
N ALA A 184 -8.70 15.38 18.15
CA ALA A 184 -10.05 15.57 18.57
C ALA A 184 -10.41 16.96 18.07
N LYS A 185 -11.27 17.02 17.06
CA LYS A 185 -12.12 18.18 16.90
C LYS A 185 -12.88 18.27 18.22
N GLU A 186 -12.43 19.17 19.11
CA GLU A 186 -13.24 19.66 20.22
C GLU A 186 -14.51 20.21 19.58
N ASP A 187 -15.52 19.34 19.46
CA ASP A 187 -16.96 19.60 19.27
C ASP A 187 -17.66 18.31 18.78
N ASN A 188 -17.49 17.21 19.53
CA ASN A 188 -18.55 16.24 19.81
C ASN A 188 -17.99 15.15 20.71
N LYS A 189 -18.60 15.01 21.89
CA LYS A 189 -18.31 13.93 22.84
C LYS A 189 -18.77 12.62 22.19
N PRO A 190 -17.90 11.63 21.92
CA PRO A 190 -18.34 10.36 21.34
C PRO A 190 -19.20 9.62 22.38
N THR A 191 -20.42 9.28 21.99
CA THR A 191 -21.26 8.32 22.71
C THR A 191 -20.60 6.93 22.61
N ALA A 192 -20.75 6.11 23.64
CA ALA A 192 -20.05 4.83 23.84
C ALA A 192 -20.32 3.73 22.78
N GLU A 193 -20.90 4.05 21.64
CA GLU A 193 -21.20 3.12 20.53
C GLU A 193 -20.15 3.12 19.41
N GLU A 194 -19.16 4.02 19.42
CA GLU A 194 -18.21 4.18 18.29
C GLU A 194 -16.87 3.42 18.43
N VAL A 195 -16.72 2.54 19.43
CA VAL A 195 -15.59 1.61 19.49
C VAL A 195 -16.11 0.19 19.33
N ARG A 196 -16.24 -0.27 18.08
CA ARG A 196 -16.51 -1.68 17.80
C ARG A 196 -15.21 -2.43 17.54
N SER A 197 -14.83 -3.26 18.51
CA SER A 197 -13.83 -4.33 18.32
C SER A 197 -14.46 -5.50 17.56
N ALA A 198 -13.65 -6.29 16.85
CA ALA A 198 -14.09 -7.42 16.03
C ALA A 198 -14.56 -8.66 16.83
N ALA A 199 -14.71 -8.55 18.16
CA ALA A 199 -14.96 -9.69 19.05
C ALA A 199 -16.42 -9.87 19.51
N GLU A 200 -17.32 -8.91 19.27
CA GLU A 200 -18.66 -8.91 19.90
C GLU A 200 -19.78 -9.62 19.12
N SER A 201 -19.48 -10.57 18.24
CA SER A 201 -20.50 -11.30 17.47
C SER A 201 -20.76 -12.76 17.92
N TYR A 202 -20.44 -13.12 19.16
CA TYR A 202 -20.78 -14.44 19.71
C TYR A 202 -21.74 -14.30 20.91
N ILE A 203 -22.96 -14.78 20.72
CA ILE A 203 -23.96 -14.95 21.79
C ILE A 203 -23.61 -16.23 22.57
N GLU A 204 -23.32 -16.00 23.85
CA GLU A 204 -23.62 -16.74 25.08
C GLU A 204 -23.76 -18.28 25.05
N GLY A 205 -22.92 -18.94 25.86
CA GLY A 205 -23.11 -20.34 26.27
C GLY A 205 -21.86 -21.01 26.84
N ALA A 206 -21.44 -20.63 28.05
CA ALA A 206 -20.85 -21.52 29.07
C ALA A 206 -20.31 -20.69 30.25
N GLU A 207 -20.92 -20.88 31.42
CA GLU A 207 -20.44 -20.38 32.71
C GLU A 207 -19.10 -21.04 33.08
N TYR A 208 -18.12 -20.23 33.48
CA TYR A 208 -16.98 -20.68 34.27
C TYR A 208 -16.69 -19.61 35.35
N GLU A 209 -16.71 -20.06 36.61
CA GLU A 209 -16.48 -19.24 37.80
C GLU A 209 -15.06 -18.66 37.86
N GLU A 210 -14.93 -17.41 38.29
CA GLU A 210 -13.66 -16.78 38.65
C GLU A 210 -13.20 -17.21 40.05
N PRO A 211 -11.92 -17.59 40.26
CA PRO A 211 -11.35 -17.67 41.59
C PRO A 211 -10.83 -16.30 42.05
N ALA A 212 -11.27 -15.91 43.24
CA ALA A 212 -10.83 -14.71 43.96
C ALA A 212 -9.33 -14.73 44.28
N LEU A 213 -8.67 -13.57 44.20
CA LEU A 213 -7.33 -13.34 44.76
C LEU A 213 -7.30 -12.06 45.61
N GLU A 214 -6.62 -12.22 46.74
CA GLU A 214 -6.64 -11.41 47.96
C GLU A 214 -5.91 -10.08 47.89
N GLU A 215 -6.31 -9.19 48.80
CA GLU A 215 -5.67 -7.91 49.09
C GLU A 215 -4.27 -8.04 49.72
N GLY A 216 -3.36 -7.20 49.25
CA GLY A 216 -2.49 -6.43 50.15
C GLY A 216 -0.99 -6.67 50.05
N LYS A 217 -0.24 -5.60 49.70
CA LYS A 217 0.74 -4.94 50.59
C LYS A 217 1.35 -3.68 49.97
N LYS A 218 1.32 -2.60 50.76
CA LYS A 218 1.94 -1.28 50.53
C LYS A 218 3.46 -1.37 50.35
N ARG A 219 4.04 -0.64 49.39
CA ARG A 219 5.46 -0.21 49.42
C ARG A 219 5.68 1.17 48.77
N LYS A 220 6.07 2.10 49.66
CA LYS A 220 6.84 3.36 49.59
C LYS A 220 7.00 4.13 48.26
N LYS A 221 6.58 5.41 48.30
CA LYS A 221 6.93 6.52 47.40
C LYS A 221 8.45 6.74 47.33
N SER A 222 9.01 6.74 46.13
CA SER A 222 10.24 7.46 45.78
C SER A 222 9.92 8.42 44.64
N GLN A 223 10.05 9.72 44.90
CA GLN A 223 9.94 10.78 43.92
C GLN A 223 11.26 10.86 43.14
N HIS A 224 11.24 10.54 41.85
CA HIS A 224 12.29 10.97 40.93
C HIS A 224 11.73 12.14 40.11
N ILE A 225 12.18 13.35 40.44
CA ILE A 225 11.95 14.56 39.64
C ILE A 225 12.87 14.44 38.42
N ILE A 226 12.30 14.12 37.26
CA ILE A 226 13.03 14.13 35.98
C ILE A 226 12.90 15.55 35.41
N ASN A 227 14.05 16.18 35.19
CA ASN A 227 14.16 17.57 34.76
C ASN A 227 13.76 17.70 33.28
N VAL A 228 12.54 18.20 33.03
CA VAL A 228 11.90 18.31 31.70
C VAL A 228 12.64 19.25 30.74
N GLU A 229 13.59 20.03 31.23
CA GLU A 229 14.34 21.03 30.45
C GLU A 229 15.48 20.44 29.59
N GLU A 230 16.05 19.29 29.95
CA GLU A 230 17.11 18.65 29.16
C GLU A 230 16.56 18.00 27.86
N LEU A 231 15.34 17.46 27.90
CA LEU A 231 14.64 16.94 26.71
C LEU A 231 14.21 18.07 25.75
N LYS A 232 14.07 19.30 26.25
CA LYS A 232 13.72 20.47 25.43
C LYS A 232 14.95 21.08 24.73
N LYS A 233 16.16 20.92 25.28
CA LYS A 233 17.41 21.40 24.65
C LYS A 233 17.89 20.52 23.50
N GLN A 234 17.58 19.22 23.51
CA GLN A 234 17.83 18.34 22.35
C GLN A 234 16.82 18.55 21.19
N LYS A 235 15.70 19.23 21.44
CA LYS A 235 14.63 19.48 20.45
C LYS A 235 14.89 20.66 19.50
N LYS A 236 16.11 21.21 19.47
CA LYS A 236 16.41 22.41 18.68
C LYS A 236 17.71 22.30 17.86
N THR A 237 17.90 21.17 17.18
CA THR A 237 18.75 21.05 15.96
C THR A 237 18.58 19.64 15.39
N THR A 238 17.41 19.32 14.85
CA THR A 238 17.34 18.30 13.79
C THR A 238 17.05 19.10 12.54
N ASN A 239 18.09 19.31 11.72
CA ASN A 239 17.97 20.02 10.45
C ASN A 239 16.90 19.33 9.59
N ASP A 240 15.76 19.99 9.41
CA ASP A 240 14.68 19.60 8.47
C ASP A 240 15.09 19.74 6.99
N GLN A 241 16.38 19.77 6.69
CA GLN A 241 16.90 19.66 5.33
C GLN A 241 17.18 18.19 5.04
N LEU A 242 16.13 17.44 4.68
CA LEU A 242 16.28 16.14 4.02
C LEU A 242 16.93 16.35 2.65
N ASN A 243 18.26 16.33 2.58
CA ASN A 243 19.02 16.44 1.34
C ASN A 243 19.03 15.14 0.50
N GLY A 244 17.97 14.32 0.56
CA GLY A 244 17.89 12.99 -0.03
C GLY A 244 16.56 12.70 -0.74
N LEU A 245 16.55 11.67 -1.60
CA LEU A 245 15.36 11.20 -2.32
C LEU A 245 14.16 11.08 -1.37
N GLN A 246 13.08 11.82 -1.60
CA GLN A 246 11.90 11.74 -0.74
C GLN A 246 10.89 10.69 -1.21
N THR A 247 11.00 10.28 -2.48
CA THR A 247 10.10 9.30 -3.10
C THR A 247 10.90 8.24 -3.81
N VAL A 248 10.53 6.99 -3.60
CA VAL A 248 11.12 5.82 -4.25
C VAL A 248 10.02 4.97 -4.88
N ALA A 249 10.29 4.42 -6.05
CA ALA A 249 9.41 3.48 -6.73
C ALA A 249 9.95 2.06 -6.61
N ILE A 250 9.10 1.14 -6.15
CA ILE A 250 9.41 -0.29 -6.06
C ILE A 250 8.50 -1.04 -7.02
N VAL A 251 9.10 -1.80 -7.93
CA VAL A 251 8.40 -2.62 -8.92
C VAL A 251 8.33 -4.05 -8.41
N ILE A 252 7.12 -4.59 -8.30
CA ILE A 252 6.85 -5.94 -7.85
C ILE A 252 6.07 -6.68 -8.94
N GLY A 253 6.49 -7.89 -9.27
CA GLY A 253 5.80 -8.73 -10.23
C GLY A 253 4.49 -9.31 -9.68
N ALA A 254 3.35 -8.96 -10.29
CA ALA A 254 2.04 -9.52 -10.00
C ALA A 254 1.68 -10.68 -10.94
N LEU A 255 2.62 -11.61 -11.12
CA LEU A 255 2.53 -12.78 -11.99
C LEU A 255 2.65 -14.10 -11.20
N SER A 256 2.14 -15.20 -11.75
CA SER A 256 2.22 -16.51 -11.09
C SER A 256 3.61 -17.13 -11.17
N THR A 257 4.27 -17.01 -12.32
CA THR A 257 5.56 -17.64 -12.64
C THR A 257 6.26 -16.86 -13.75
N GLY A 258 7.58 -16.72 -13.66
CA GLY A 258 8.39 -16.03 -14.66
C GLY A 258 9.19 -14.88 -14.06
N SER A 259 9.80 -14.07 -14.92
CA SER A 259 10.51 -12.85 -14.54
C SER A 259 9.78 -11.62 -15.06
N VAL A 260 9.89 -10.52 -14.31
CA VAL A 260 9.37 -9.22 -14.73
C VAL A 260 10.37 -8.60 -15.70
N ASN A 261 9.92 -8.25 -16.90
CA ASN A 261 10.72 -7.49 -17.86
C ASN A 261 10.17 -6.06 -17.99
N ILE A 262 10.97 -5.06 -17.63
CA ILE A 262 10.56 -3.65 -17.68
C ILE A 262 11.38 -2.86 -18.69
N ASP A 263 10.69 -1.93 -19.34
CA ASP A 263 11.17 -1.09 -20.45
C ASP A 263 11.74 0.26 -19.98
N TYR A 264 11.87 0.48 -18.66
CA TYR A 264 12.41 1.70 -18.07
C TYR A 264 13.62 1.42 -17.18
N ASN A 265 14.47 2.43 -17.04
CA ASN A 265 15.70 2.34 -16.26
C ASN A 265 15.41 2.06 -14.78
N HIS A 266 16.08 1.06 -14.22
CA HIS A 266 15.88 0.59 -12.86
C HIS A 266 17.14 -0.08 -12.32
N ASP A 267 17.25 -0.12 -10.99
CA ASP A 267 18.18 -1.00 -10.29
C ASP A 267 17.44 -2.27 -9.85
N GLU A 268 18.10 -3.43 -9.86
CA GLU A 268 17.49 -4.69 -9.42
C GLU A 268 17.98 -5.08 -8.02
N ILE A 269 17.06 -5.47 -7.14
CA ILE A 269 17.36 -5.94 -5.79
C ILE A 269 16.56 -7.19 -5.42
N ALA A 270 17.19 -8.07 -4.65
CA ALA A 270 16.54 -9.10 -3.87
C ALA A 270 16.54 -8.67 -2.41
N PHE A 271 15.56 -9.11 -1.62
CA PHE A 271 15.55 -8.86 -0.17
C PHE A 271 15.16 -10.11 0.64
N SER A 272 15.25 -11.27 0.00
CA SER A 272 15.09 -12.55 0.65
C SER A 272 15.87 -13.61 -0.12
N ASN A 273 16.51 -14.50 0.63
CA ASN A 273 17.16 -15.69 0.07
C ASN A 273 16.14 -16.78 -0.32
N TYR A 274 14.86 -16.53 -0.10
CA TYR A 274 13.77 -17.43 -0.47
C TYR A 274 12.81 -16.71 -1.42
N PRO A 275 12.22 -17.42 -2.39
CA PRO A 275 11.19 -16.85 -3.24
C PRO A 275 9.99 -16.43 -2.38
N LEU A 276 9.53 -15.20 -2.59
CA LEU A 276 8.37 -14.63 -1.88
C LEU A 276 7.17 -14.56 -2.82
N SER A 277 5.97 -14.70 -2.26
CA SER A 277 4.77 -14.27 -2.99
C SER A 277 4.78 -12.75 -3.15
N ALA A 278 4.16 -12.25 -4.22
CA ALA A 278 4.07 -10.81 -4.48
C ALA A 278 3.41 -10.05 -3.32
N ALA A 279 2.37 -10.63 -2.70
CA ALA A 279 1.70 -10.04 -1.54
C ALA A 279 2.61 -10.05 -0.29
N GLY A 280 3.38 -11.11 -0.07
CA GLY A 280 4.35 -11.18 1.02
C GLY A 280 5.50 -10.17 0.85
N ALA A 281 5.94 -9.94 -0.38
CA ALA A 281 6.87 -8.88 -0.75
C ALA A 281 6.28 -7.49 -0.44
N CYS A 282 5.03 -7.22 -0.85
CA CYS A 282 4.33 -5.98 -0.54
C CYS A 282 4.29 -5.72 0.97
N PHE A 283 3.89 -6.71 1.76
CA PHE A 283 3.78 -6.60 3.22
C PHE A 283 5.13 -6.28 3.88
N LYS A 284 6.20 -7.00 3.50
CA LYS A 284 7.55 -6.74 4.02
C LYS A 284 8.02 -5.32 3.71
N LEU A 285 7.80 -4.86 2.48
CA LEU A 285 8.18 -3.52 2.07
C LEU A 285 7.41 -2.47 2.86
N THR A 286 6.08 -2.57 2.96
CA THR A 286 5.30 -1.58 3.72
C THR A 286 5.74 -1.50 5.17
N THR A 287 5.99 -2.65 5.83
CA THR A 287 6.45 -2.68 7.22
C THR A 287 7.82 -2.02 7.43
N VAL A 288 8.75 -2.19 6.50
CA VAL A 288 10.07 -1.56 6.63
C VAL A 288 9.96 -0.04 6.42
N PHE A 289 9.16 0.40 5.45
CA PHE A 289 8.94 1.82 5.20
C PHE A 289 8.15 2.50 6.33
N GLU A 290 7.21 1.80 6.94
CA GLU A 290 6.52 2.23 8.17
C GLU A 290 7.53 2.53 9.27
N LYS A 291 8.46 1.60 9.53
CA LYS A 291 9.53 1.82 10.50
C LYS A 291 10.45 2.98 10.10
N GLN A 292 10.87 3.04 8.83
CA GLN A 292 11.76 4.10 8.32
C GLN A 292 11.14 5.50 8.50
N TRP A 293 9.82 5.62 8.40
CA TRP A 293 9.11 6.89 8.49
C TRP A 293 8.41 7.12 9.83
N GLY A 294 8.57 6.22 10.80
CA GLY A 294 7.99 6.36 12.14
C GLY A 294 6.46 6.25 12.16
N ILE A 295 5.89 5.43 11.28
CA ILE A 295 4.45 5.17 11.18
C ILE A 295 4.16 3.85 11.91
N LEU A 296 3.26 3.88 12.90
CA LEU A 296 2.77 2.71 13.65
C LEU A 296 1.24 2.72 13.71
#